data_AF-A0A356WXS7-F1
#
_entry.id   AF-A0A356WXS7-F1
#
_cell.length_a   1.000
_cell.length_b   1.000
_cell.length_c   1.000
_cell.angle_alpha   90.00
_cell.angle_beta   90.00
_cell.angle_gamma   90.00
#
_symmetry.space_group_name_H-M   'P 1'
#
loop_
_entity.id
_entity.type
_entity.pdbx_description
1 polymer ?
#
loop_
_entity_poly.entity_id
_entity_poly.type
_entity_poly.pdbx_seq_one_letter_code
_entity_poly.pdbx_strand_id
1 'polypeptide(L)'
;SAGCKLSDHGVEEFYAEPYTTAEIENIFDKVYGGSELSKEEVLKFKSAMLYEGAVMDWEKGWTQQFHYGAIRNNNTRLFNQLGPDTGFDSIGDFNVAKAMSRFFDQLDKNNKLAKTIIYNLNPKDNDMLATMIGNFQDGSVAGKMQFGSGWWFLDQKTGMEAQINSLSNLGLLSRFVGMLTDSRSFLSYPRHEYFRRILCNLIGNDIENGLLPRSEMDLFGQMVENISYYNAKKFFDF
;
A
#
# COMPACT_ATOMS: atom_id res chain seq x y z
N SER A 1 -18.84 -19.04 0.51
CA SER A 1 -17.92 -17.90 0.65
C SER A 1 -18.43 -16.74 -0.20
N ALA A 2 -18.11 -15.48 0.16
CA ALA A 2 -18.60 -14.28 -0.53
C ALA A 2 -17.66 -13.74 -1.64
N GLY A 3 -16.63 -14.52 -2.02
CA GLY A 3 -15.73 -14.18 -3.13
C GLY A 3 -14.56 -13.25 -2.81
N CYS A 4 -14.19 -13.09 -1.54
CA CYS A 4 -13.03 -12.25 -1.16
C CYS A 4 -11.71 -12.79 -1.74
N LYS A 5 -10.84 -11.88 -2.20
CA LYS A 5 -9.54 -12.16 -2.83
C LYS A 5 -8.40 -11.28 -2.32
N LEU A 6 -8.69 -10.35 -1.42
CA LEU A 6 -7.70 -9.41 -0.89
C LEU A 6 -8.07 -8.94 0.51
N SER A 7 -7.07 -8.48 1.25
CA SER A 7 -7.20 -7.82 2.55
C SER A 7 -6.66 -6.39 2.48
N ASP A 8 -6.96 -5.61 3.51
CA ASP A 8 -6.39 -4.28 3.70
C ASP A 8 -6.08 -4.00 5.17
N HIS A 9 -4.94 -3.37 5.41
CA HIS A 9 -4.40 -3.09 6.73
C HIS A 9 -4.07 -1.60 6.82
N GLY A 10 -4.91 -0.85 7.53
CA GLY A 10 -4.66 0.54 7.88
C GLY A 10 -3.80 0.64 9.13
N VAL A 11 -2.53 1.04 8.99
CA VAL A 11 -1.57 1.18 10.10
C VAL A 11 -0.97 2.58 10.16
N GLU A 12 -0.54 3.04 11.32
CA GLU A 12 0.19 4.32 11.41
C GLU A 12 1.62 4.15 10.85
N GLU A 13 2.25 3.05 11.27
CA GLU A 13 3.58 2.61 10.87
C GLU A 13 3.65 1.08 10.80
N PHE A 14 4.73 0.54 10.25
CA PHE A 14 4.98 -0.91 10.27
C PHE A 14 5.48 -1.34 11.66
N TYR A 15 4.98 -2.48 12.14
CA TYR A 15 5.37 -3.09 13.40
C TYR A 15 6.08 -4.43 13.14
N ALA A 16 7.27 -4.60 13.70
CA ALA A 16 8.10 -5.80 13.49
C ALA A 16 8.99 -6.09 14.71
N GLU A 17 8.48 -5.84 15.92
CA GLU A 17 9.18 -6.16 17.15
C GLU A 17 9.31 -7.69 17.32
N PRO A 18 10.42 -8.20 17.85
CA PRO A 18 10.55 -9.62 18.14
C PRO A 18 9.64 -10.02 19.31
N TYR A 19 8.99 -11.17 19.18
CA TYR A 19 8.12 -11.74 20.21
C TYR A 19 8.17 -13.28 20.18
N THR A 20 7.71 -13.88 21.26
CA THR A 20 7.41 -15.31 21.38
C THR A 20 5.89 -15.52 21.48
N THR A 21 5.40 -16.69 21.09
CA THR A 21 3.97 -17.03 21.23
C THR A 21 3.49 -16.88 22.68
N ALA A 22 4.29 -17.32 23.65
CA ALA A 22 3.97 -17.19 25.06
C ALA A 22 3.86 -15.73 25.53
N GLU A 23 4.67 -14.80 24.99
CA GLU A 23 4.51 -13.38 25.27
C GLU A 23 3.17 -12.86 24.73
N ILE A 24 2.80 -13.23 23.51
CA ILE A 24 1.54 -12.78 22.89
C ILE A 24 0.31 -13.34 23.63
N GLU A 25 0.35 -14.61 24.04
CA GLU A 25 -0.71 -15.23 24.87
C GLU A 25 -0.87 -14.48 26.21
N ASN A 26 0.24 -14.21 26.89
CA ASN A 26 0.21 -13.45 28.15
C ASN A 26 -0.32 -12.02 27.95
N ILE A 27 0.05 -11.35 26.86
CA ILE A 27 -0.45 -10.01 26.52
C ILE A 27 -1.96 -10.05 26.25
N PHE A 28 -2.43 -11.07 25.51
CA PHE A 28 -3.85 -11.28 25.26
C PHE A 28 -4.63 -11.47 26.56
N ASP A 29 -4.14 -12.34 27.46
CA ASP A 29 -4.79 -12.60 28.75
C ASP A 29 -4.84 -11.36 29.65
N LYS A 30 -3.80 -10.51 29.62
CA LYS A 30 -3.81 -9.22 30.33
C LYS A 30 -4.92 -8.30 29.84
N VAL A 31 -5.05 -8.14 28.51
CA VAL A 31 -6.11 -7.30 27.92
C VAL A 31 -7.49 -7.88 28.25
N TYR A 32 -7.66 -9.19 28.08
CA TYR A 32 -8.91 -9.88 28.39
C TYR A 32 -9.30 -9.76 29.88
N GLY A 33 -8.30 -9.76 30.77
CA GLY A 33 -8.46 -9.51 32.20
C GLY A 33 -8.67 -8.03 32.59
N GLY A 34 -8.72 -7.11 31.62
CA GLY A 34 -8.95 -5.68 31.86
C GLY A 34 -7.71 -4.90 32.35
N SER A 35 -6.51 -5.46 32.19
CA SER A 35 -5.26 -4.77 32.53
C SER A 35 -4.75 -3.90 31.39
N GLU A 36 -4.16 -2.76 31.72
CA GLU A 36 -3.46 -1.92 30.74
C GLU A 36 -2.14 -2.57 30.31
N LEU A 37 -1.79 -2.37 29.04
CA LEU A 37 -0.54 -2.82 28.47
C LEU A 37 0.53 -1.73 28.52
N SER A 38 1.78 -2.14 28.72
CA SER A 38 2.93 -1.30 28.46
C SER A 38 3.09 -1.02 26.96
N LYS A 39 3.84 0.03 26.61
CA LYS A 39 4.14 0.36 25.21
C LYS A 39 4.81 -0.79 24.45
N GLU A 40 5.72 -1.51 25.11
CA GLU A 40 6.42 -2.66 24.51
C GLU A 40 5.43 -3.79 24.20
N GLU A 41 4.52 -4.10 25.13
CA GLU A 41 3.50 -5.13 24.93
C GLU A 41 2.56 -4.78 23.78
N VAL A 42 2.14 -3.51 23.68
CA VAL A 42 1.33 -3.03 22.55
C VAL A 42 2.07 -3.24 21.22
N LEU A 43 3.36 -2.91 21.15
CA LEU A 43 4.15 -3.06 19.92
C LEU A 43 4.36 -4.54 19.55
N LYS A 44 4.66 -5.40 20.52
CA LYS A 44 4.77 -6.86 20.30
C LYS A 44 3.44 -7.45 19.80
N PHE A 45 2.33 -7.09 20.44
CA PHE A 45 1.01 -7.55 20.05
C PHE A 45 0.62 -7.08 18.65
N LYS A 46 0.82 -5.79 18.33
CA LYS A 46 0.60 -5.26 16.97
C LYS A 46 1.47 -5.97 15.93
N SER A 47 2.75 -6.23 16.24
CA SER A 47 3.67 -6.95 15.36
C SER A 47 3.17 -8.36 15.08
N ALA A 48 2.72 -9.08 16.11
CA ALA A 48 2.17 -10.41 15.98
C ALA A 48 0.89 -10.44 15.15
N MET A 49 -0.08 -9.57 15.45
CA MET A 49 -1.35 -9.55 14.71
C MET A 49 -1.17 -9.17 13.24
N LEU A 50 -0.27 -8.23 12.93
CA LEU A 50 0.04 -7.86 11.55
C LEU A 50 0.67 -9.04 10.79
N TYR A 51 1.59 -9.77 11.43
CA TYR A 51 2.22 -10.96 10.84
C TYR A 51 1.21 -12.10 10.63
N GLU A 52 0.40 -12.42 11.63
CA GLU A 52 -0.63 -13.47 11.51
C GLU A 52 -1.65 -13.14 10.42
N GLY A 53 -2.06 -11.87 10.30
CA GLY A 53 -2.90 -11.39 9.21
C GLY A 53 -2.32 -11.69 7.83
N ALA A 54 -1.04 -11.33 7.63
CA ALA A 54 -0.32 -11.59 6.39
C ALA A 54 -0.13 -13.08 6.09
N VAL A 55 0.12 -13.91 7.12
CA VAL A 55 0.19 -15.37 6.94
C VAL A 55 -1.17 -15.94 6.52
N MET A 56 -2.27 -15.47 7.12
CA MET A 56 -3.62 -15.88 6.71
C MET A 56 -3.92 -15.47 5.27
N ASP A 57 -3.49 -14.29 4.84
CA ASP A 57 -3.63 -13.85 3.43
C ASP A 57 -2.88 -14.78 2.47
N TRP A 58 -1.64 -15.16 2.83
CA TRP A 58 -0.86 -16.14 2.07
C TRP A 58 -1.55 -17.52 2.01
N GLU A 59 -2.07 -18.03 3.12
CA GLU A 59 -2.79 -19.32 3.17
C GLU A 59 -4.02 -19.33 2.24
N LYS A 60 -4.64 -18.16 2.00
CA LYS A 60 -5.78 -18.01 1.10
C LYS A 60 -5.39 -17.65 -0.33
N GLY A 61 -4.12 -17.39 -0.61
CA GLY A 61 -3.66 -16.85 -1.89
C GLY A 61 -4.20 -15.44 -2.17
N TRP A 62 -4.52 -14.68 -1.13
CA TRP A 62 -5.05 -13.33 -1.24
C TRP A 62 -3.93 -12.32 -1.51
N THR A 63 -4.31 -11.20 -2.13
CA THR A 63 -3.45 -10.02 -2.13
C THR A 63 -3.61 -9.27 -0.81
N GLN A 64 -2.50 -8.87 -0.18
CA GLN A 64 -2.51 -8.04 1.02
C GLN A 64 -2.18 -6.59 0.67
N GLN A 65 -2.87 -5.65 1.31
CA GLN A 65 -2.64 -4.21 1.14
C GLN A 65 -2.27 -3.55 2.46
N PHE A 66 -1.32 -2.63 2.42
CA PHE A 66 -0.90 -1.85 3.59
C PHE A 66 -0.99 -0.36 3.30
N HIS A 67 -1.91 0.31 3.98
CA HIS A 67 -2.04 1.76 3.95
C HIS A 67 -1.43 2.35 5.21
N TYR A 68 -0.32 3.09 5.08
CA TYR A 68 0.41 3.60 6.23
C TYR A 68 0.68 5.11 6.23
N GLY A 69 0.87 5.66 7.42
CA GLY A 69 1.33 7.04 7.61
C GLY A 69 0.25 8.06 7.94
N ALA A 70 -0.97 7.62 8.28
CA ALA A 70 -2.00 8.52 8.80
C ALA A 70 -1.77 8.85 10.28
N ILE A 71 -1.97 10.11 10.66
CA ILE A 71 -2.25 10.50 12.05
C ILE A 71 -3.73 10.86 12.15
N ARG A 72 -4.45 10.16 13.02
CA ARG A 72 -5.92 10.20 13.07
C ARG A 72 -6.44 10.93 14.28
N ASN A 73 -7.67 11.44 14.18
CA ASN A 73 -8.43 12.04 15.28
C ASN A 73 -7.69 13.20 15.97
N ASN A 74 -6.98 14.04 15.19
CA ASN A 74 -6.11 15.09 15.72
C ASN A 74 -6.88 16.18 16.50
N ASN A 75 -8.20 16.29 16.29
CA ASN A 75 -9.05 17.28 16.94
C ASN A 75 -9.94 16.62 18.01
N THR A 76 -9.48 16.53 19.25
CA THR A 76 -10.22 15.91 20.37
C THR A 76 -11.61 16.50 20.56
N ARG A 77 -11.75 17.82 20.43
CA ARG A 77 -13.06 18.49 20.61
C ARG A 77 -14.08 17.99 19.59
N LEU A 78 -13.69 17.86 18.32
CA LEU A 78 -14.59 17.40 17.26
C LEU A 78 -14.72 15.88 17.22
N PHE A 79 -13.67 15.14 17.58
CA PHE A 79 -13.75 13.68 17.77
C PHE A 79 -14.82 13.31 18.81
N ASN A 80 -14.85 14.00 19.96
CA ASN A 80 -15.87 13.76 20.99
C ASN A 80 -17.30 14.08 20.54
N GLN A 81 -17.49 14.90 19.49
CA GLN A 81 -18.80 15.30 18.98
C GLN A 81 -19.25 14.48 17.77
N LEU A 82 -18.32 14.17 16.87
CA LEU A 82 -18.60 13.62 15.54
C LEU A 82 -18.07 12.19 15.36
N GLY A 83 -17.14 11.75 16.20
CA GLY A 83 -16.44 10.48 16.05
C GLY A 83 -15.35 10.51 14.96
N PRO A 84 -14.81 9.32 14.61
CA PRO A 84 -13.75 9.17 13.61
C PRO A 84 -14.24 9.47 12.18
N ASP A 85 -13.30 9.54 11.22
CA ASP A 85 -13.57 9.67 9.78
C ASP A 85 -14.39 10.90 9.37
N THR A 86 -14.22 12.00 10.12
CA THR A 86 -14.98 13.26 9.95
C THR A 86 -14.13 14.43 9.44
N GLY A 87 -12.95 14.14 8.88
CA GLY A 87 -12.06 15.12 8.24
C GLY A 87 -11.00 15.74 9.15
N PHE A 88 -10.70 15.11 10.28
CA PHE A 88 -9.67 15.58 11.25
C PHE A 88 -8.42 14.68 11.30
N ASP A 89 -8.15 14.01 10.19
CA ASP A 89 -6.98 13.16 9.96
C ASP A 89 -6.00 13.87 9.03
N SER A 90 -4.71 13.56 9.12
CA SER A 90 -3.68 14.19 8.28
C SER A 90 -2.49 13.26 8.02
N ILE A 91 -1.55 13.76 7.21
CA ILE A 91 -0.28 13.11 6.91
C ILE A 91 0.59 13.07 8.17
N GLY A 92 1.03 11.88 8.57
CA GLY A 92 2.01 11.64 9.62
C GLY A 92 3.46 11.54 9.09
N ASP A 93 4.44 11.51 9.99
CA ASP A 93 5.86 11.56 9.66
C ASP A 93 6.69 10.49 10.38
N PHE A 94 6.34 9.22 10.16
CA PHE A 94 7.00 8.08 10.81
C PHE A 94 8.32 7.70 10.11
N ASN A 95 9.18 6.95 10.82
CA ASN A 95 10.40 6.36 10.25
C ASN A 95 10.21 4.85 10.10
N VAL A 96 9.74 4.42 8.94
CA VAL A 96 9.16 3.07 8.76
C VAL A 96 10.09 2.07 8.09
N ALA A 97 11.13 2.52 7.38
CA ALA A 97 11.89 1.68 6.45
C ALA A 97 12.46 0.41 7.10
N LYS A 98 13.03 0.53 8.31
CA LYS A 98 13.61 -0.63 9.04
C LYS A 98 12.54 -1.62 9.48
N ALA A 99 11.42 -1.14 10.03
CA ALA A 99 10.35 -2.01 10.50
C ALA A 99 9.65 -2.69 9.32
N MET A 100 9.38 -1.95 8.25
CA MET A 100 8.80 -2.46 7.00
C MET A 100 9.67 -3.55 6.37
N SER A 101 10.99 -3.32 6.26
CA SER A 101 11.93 -4.32 5.74
C SER A 101 11.94 -5.59 6.59
N ARG A 102 11.99 -5.46 7.93
CA ARG A 102 11.95 -6.62 8.84
C ARG A 102 10.64 -7.39 8.73
N PHE A 103 9.51 -6.68 8.63
CA PHE A 103 8.19 -7.30 8.51
C PHE A 103 8.11 -8.18 7.26
N PHE A 104 8.48 -7.63 6.10
CA PHE A 104 8.46 -8.40 4.85
C PHE A 104 9.49 -9.53 4.83
N ASP A 105 10.70 -9.32 5.38
CA ASP A 105 11.71 -10.37 5.52
C ASP A 105 11.22 -11.54 6.41
N GLN A 106 10.48 -11.26 7.48
CA GLN A 106 9.92 -12.31 8.34
C GLN A 106 8.93 -13.21 7.62
N LEU A 107 8.15 -12.65 6.68
CA LEU A 107 7.25 -13.41 5.82
C LEU A 107 8.02 -14.16 4.72
N ASP A 108 8.93 -13.45 4.05
CA ASP A 108 9.62 -13.95 2.86
C ASP A 108 10.63 -15.06 3.18
N LYS A 109 11.33 -14.99 4.33
CA LYS A 109 12.26 -16.06 4.77
C LYS A 109 11.60 -17.43 4.91
N ASN A 110 10.28 -17.47 5.05
CA ASN A 110 9.47 -18.68 5.14
C ASN A 110 8.64 -18.94 3.86
N ASN A 111 8.87 -18.19 2.78
CA ASN A 111 8.06 -18.17 1.55
C ASN A 111 6.56 -17.91 1.78
N LYS A 112 6.25 -17.08 2.79
CA LYS A 112 4.88 -16.70 3.18
C LYS A 112 4.49 -15.29 2.75
N LEU A 113 5.35 -14.59 2.02
CA LEU A 113 5.02 -13.26 1.51
C LEU A 113 4.04 -13.38 0.34
N ALA A 114 2.83 -12.85 0.49
CA ALA A 114 1.80 -12.85 -0.54
C ALA A 114 2.01 -11.73 -1.58
N LYS A 115 1.16 -11.69 -2.62
CA LYS A 115 1.01 -10.52 -3.50
C LYS A 115 0.72 -9.31 -2.61
N THR A 116 1.51 -8.25 -2.71
CA THR A 116 1.45 -7.14 -1.74
C THR A 116 1.37 -5.80 -2.44
N ILE A 117 0.51 -4.90 -1.96
CA ILE A 117 0.48 -3.50 -2.39
C ILE A 117 0.67 -2.61 -1.17
N ILE A 118 1.54 -1.61 -1.29
CA ILE A 118 1.86 -0.71 -0.19
C ILE A 118 1.56 0.73 -0.63
N TYR A 119 0.94 1.48 0.26
CA TYR A 119 0.55 2.87 0.07
C TYR A 119 1.09 3.72 1.22
N ASN A 120 1.90 4.72 0.90
CA ASN A 120 2.34 5.74 1.85
C ASN A 120 1.42 6.97 1.78
N LEU A 121 1.11 7.57 2.93
CA LEU A 121 0.38 8.84 2.98
C LEU A 121 1.31 10.07 2.87
N ASN A 122 2.59 9.89 3.23
CA ASN A 122 3.59 10.97 3.20
C ASN A 122 4.49 10.83 1.98
N PRO A 123 4.49 11.79 1.02
CA PRO A 123 5.20 11.65 -0.24
C PRO A 123 6.72 11.64 -0.09
N LYS A 124 7.27 12.00 1.07
CA LYS A 124 8.71 11.83 1.37
C LYS A 124 9.17 10.38 1.22
N ASP A 125 8.24 9.43 1.37
CA ASP A 125 8.51 8.01 1.37
C ASP A 125 8.44 7.38 -0.03
N ASN A 126 8.08 8.13 -1.08
CA ASN A 126 7.86 7.55 -2.42
C ASN A 126 9.06 6.74 -2.93
N ASP A 127 10.27 7.32 -2.89
CA ASP A 127 11.48 6.64 -3.39
C ASP A 127 11.93 5.51 -2.44
N MET A 128 11.75 5.71 -1.14
CA MET A 128 12.00 4.67 -0.13
C MET A 128 11.10 3.46 -0.41
N LEU A 129 9.82 3.69 -0.69
CA LEU A 129 8.86 2.63 -0.95
C LEU A 129 9.09 1.98 -2.32
N ALA A 130 9.34 2.77 -3.36
CA ALA A 130 9.65 2.27 -4.70
C ALA A 130 10.90 1.39 -4.72
N THR A 131 11.91 1.68 -3.87
CA THR A 131 13.06 0.80 -3.68
C THR A 131 12.77 -0.39 -2.76
N MET A 132 11.95 -0.20 -1.71
CA MET A 132 11.58 -1.29 -0.78
C MET A 132 10.92 -2.47 -1.49
N ILE A 133 9.98 -2.20 -2.41
CA ILE A 133 9.29 -3.27 -3.15
C ILE A 133 10.24 -4.12 -3.99
N GLY A 134 11.39 -3.56 -4.41
CA GLY A 134 12.40 -4.27 -5.20
C GLY A 134 13.11 -5.38 -4.42
N ASN A 135 13.20 -5.26 -3.10
CA ASN A 135 13.88 -6.24 -2.25
C ASN A 135 13.15 -7.59 -2.19
N PHE A 136 11.84 -7.61 -2.44
CA PHE A 136 10.98 -8.76 -2.19
C PHE A 136 10.19 -9.21 -3.44
N GLN A 137 10.68 -8.87 -4.63
CA GLN A 137 10.23 -9.52 -5.87
C GLN A 137 10.86 -10.93 -5.95
N ASP A 138 10.11 -11.92 -6.42
CA ASP A 138 10.59 -13.31 -6.52
C ASP A 138 10.39 -13.96 -7.91
N GLY A 139 9.84 -13.20 -8.87
CA GLY A 139 9.57 -13.66 -10.24
C GLY A 139 8.37 -14.61 -10.39
N SER A 140 7.68 -14.98 -9.31
CA SER A 140 6.49 -15.84 -9.36
C SER A 140 5.29 -15.15 -10.01
N VAL A 141 5.16 -13.83 -9.79
CA VAL A 141 4.13 -12.96 -10.34
C VAL A 141 4.78 -11.69 -10.86
N ALA A 142 4.30 -11.17 -11.99
CA ALA A 142 4.78 -9.92 -12.54
C ALA A 142 4.46 -8.75 -11.58
N GLY A 143 5.49 -8.27 -10.89
CA GLY A 143 5.35 -7.24 -9.84
C GLY A 143 4.60 -7.76 -8.62
N LYS A 144 5.09 -8.84 -7.99
CA LYS A 144 4.53 -9.40 -6.74
C LYS A 144 4.35 -8.33 -5.67
N MET A 145 5.34 -7.45 -5.53
CA MET A 145 5.30 -6.27 -4.66
C MET A 145 4.98 -5.03 -5.50
N GLN A 146 3.94 -4.29 -5.11
CA GLN A 146 3.47 -3.11 -5.81
C GLN A 146 3.59 -1.87 -4.92
N PHE A 147 4.08 -0.78 -5.51
CA PHE A 147 3.90 0.55 -4.95
C PHE A 147 2.56 1.08 -5.47
N GLY A 148 1.59 1.20 -4.57
CA GLY A 148 0.24 1.64 -4.89
C GLY A 148 0.17 3.07 -5.41
N SER A 149 -0.96 3.43 -6.04
CA SER A 149 -1.20 4.80 -6.54
C SER A 149 -1.18 5.84 -5.40
N GLY A 150 -1.10 7.12 -5.76
CA GLY A 150 -1.17 8.22 -4.79
C GLY A 150 -2.42 8.09 -3.91
N TRP A 151 -2.21 7.88 -2.61
CA TRP A 151 -3.28 7.58 -1.66
C TRP A 151 -3.83 8.82 -0.97
N TRP A 152 -5.16 8.92 -0.88
CA TRP A 152 -5.90 9.92 -0.11
C TRP A 152 -5.50 11.37 -0.43
N PHE A 153 -4.68 12.03 0.39
CA PHE A 153 -4.22 13.41 0.13
C PHE A 153 -3.31 13.50 -1.11
N LEU A 154 -2.74 12.37 -1.53
CA LEU A 154 -1.90 12.23 -2.72
C LEU A 154 -2.69 11.82 -3.96
N ASP A 155 -3.99 11.54 -3.85
CA ASP A 155 -4.91 11.26 -4.97
C ASP A 155 -5.35 12.57 -5.65
N GLN A 156 -4.35 13.27 -6.19
CA GLN A 156 -4.46 14.49 -6.99
C GLN A 156 -3.24 14.59 -7.93
N LYS A 157 -3.27 15.48 -8.93
CA LYS A 157 -2.27 15.54 -10.00
C LYS A 157 -0.82 15.46 -9.52
N THR A 158 -0.40 16.37 -8.63
CA THR A 158 0.99 16.43 -8.15
C THR A 158 1.39 15.16 -7.40
N GLY A 159 0.47 14.59 -6.59
CA GLY A 159 0.73 13.38 -5.84
C GLY A 159 0.85 12.15 -6.75
N MET A 160 -0.05 12.02 -7.72
CA MET A 160 0.01 10.95 -8.74
C MET A 160 1.26 11.06 -9.61
N GLU A 161 1.60 12.26 -10.09
CA GLU A 161 2.80 12.47 -10.90
C GLU A 161 4.07 12.11 -10.11
N ALA A 162 4.16 12.52 -8.84
CA ALA A 162 5.27 12.15 -7.97
C ALA A 162 5.37 10.63 -7.75
N GLN A 163 4.24 9.97 -7.47
CA GLN A 163 4.19 8.52 -7.27
C GLN A 163 4.59 7.75 -8.55
N ILE A 164 4.02 8.11 -9.69
CA ILE A 164 4.29 7.50 -11.00
C ILE A 164 5.77 7.68 -11.38
N ASN A 165 6.33 8.87 -11.16
CA ASN A 165 7.75 9.13 -11.46
C ASN A 165 8.69 8.29 -10.58
N SER A 166 8.44 8.20 -9.26
CA SER A 166 9.23 7.32 -8.39
C SER A 166 9.14 5.85 -8.82
N LEU A 167 7.93 5.35 -9.13
CA LEU A 167 7.75 3.99 -9.62
C LEU A 167 8.41 3.76 -10.99
N SER A 168 8.37 4.74 -11.89
CA SER A 168 8.99 4.66 -13.22
C SER A 168 10.51 4.61 -13.13
N ASN A 169 11.10 5.43 -12.26
CA ASN A 169 12.56 5.51 -12.09
C ASN A 169 13.16 4.29 -11.36
N LEU A 170 12.43 3.75 -10.37
CA LEU A 170 12.98 2.78 -9.41
C LEU A 170 12.33 1.39 -9.52
N GLY A 171 11.33 1.23 -10.39
CA GLY A 171 10.60 -0.01 -10.58
C GLY A 171 10.21 -0.23 -12.05
N LEU A 172 9.07 -0.89 -12.26
CA LEU A 172 8.54 -1.19 -13.60
C LEU A 172 7.13 -0.63 -13.75
N LEU A 173 7.00 0.60 -14.26
CA LEU A 173 5.69 1.24 -14.47
C LEU A 173 4.76 0.37 -15.35
N SER A 174 5.29 -0.39 -16.30
CA SER A 174 4.51 -1.28 -17.17
C SER A 174 3.79 -2.41 -16.42
N ARG A 175 4.19 -2.71 -15.18
CA ARG A 175 3.58 -3.71 -14.29
C ARG A 175 2.70 -3.10 -13.20
N PHE A 176 2.53 -1.79 -13.20
CA PHE A 176 1.73 -1.09 -12.20
C PHE A 176 0.25 -1.53 -12.27
N VAL A 177 -0.31 -1.93 -11.13
CA VAL A 177 -1.72 -2.35 -11.03
C VAL A 177 -2.71 -1.21 -11.24
N GLY A 178 -2.27 0.05 -11.12
CA GLY A 178 -3.04 1.22 -11.50
C GLY A 178 -3.91 1.79 -10.38
N MET A 179 -5.05 2.35 -10.78
CA MET A 179 -5.87 3.23 -9.95
C MET A 179 -6.98 2.49 -9.20
N LEU A 180 -7.27 2.95 -7.99
CA LEU A 180 -8.48 2.65 -7.23
C LEU A 180 -9.09 3.95 -6.70
N THR A 181 -10.38 3.97 -6.36
CA THR A 181 -11.05 5.21 -5.93
C THR A 181 -10.87 5.55 -4.44
N ASP A 182 -10.64 4.53 -3.61
CA ASP A 182 -10.65 4.62 -2.14
C ASP A 182 -11.78 5.51 -1.58
N SER A 183 -12.99 5.32 -2.13
CA SER A 183 -14.09 6.25 -1.89
C SER A 183 -15.36 5.53 -1.51
N ARG A 184 -16.08 6.13 -0.56
CA ARG A 184 -17.47 5.78 -0.21
C ARG A 184 -18.53 6.40 -1.14
N SER A 185 -18.13 7.21 -2.13
CA SER A 185 -19.04 7.88 -3.05
C SER A 185 -19.17 7.10 -4.36
N PHE A 186 -20.39 6.84 -4.81
CA PHE A 186 -20.64 6.29 -6.15
C PHE A 186 -20.21 7.23 -7.29
N LEU A 187 -20.03 8.52 -7.00
CA LEU A 187 -19.58 9.52 -7.96
C LEU A 187 -18.05 9.63 -8.02
N SER A 188 -17.31 8.66 -7.48
CA SER A 188 -15.85 8.69 -7.43
C SER A 188 -15.17 8.18 -8.69
N TYR A 189 -15.86 7.48 -9.59
CA TYR A 189 -15.29 6.93 -10.83
C TYR A 189 -14.58 7.95 -11.75
N PRO A 190 -14.95 9.25 -11.79
CA PRO A 190 -14.15 10.27 -12.47
C PRO A 190 -12.69 10.36 -11.99
N ARG A 191 -12.35 9.85 -10.79
CA ARG A 191 -10.95 9.69 -10.34
C ARG A 191 -10.15 8.79 -11.28
N HIS A 192 -10.76 7.75 -11.87
CA HIS A 192 -10.10 6.93 -12.89
C HIS A 192 -9.85 7.71 -14.17
N GLU A 193 -10.79 8.55 -14.60
CA GLU A 193 -10.57 9.42 -15.77
C GLU A 193 -9.41 10.39 -15.50
N TYR A 194 -9.42 11.01 -14.32
CA TYR A 194 -8.38 11.94 -13.89
C TYR A 194 -6.99 11.27 -13.89
N PHE A 195 -6.87 10.10 -13.26
CA PHE A 195 -5.65 9.28 -13.29
C PHE A 195 -5.19 8.95 -14.71
N ARG A 196 -6.10 8.47 -15.57
CA ARG A 196 -5.75 8.07 -16.95
C ARG A 196 -5.25 9.26 -17.77
N ARG A 197 -5.85 10.44 -17.61
CA ARG A 197 -5.38 11.67 -18.27
C ARG A 197 -3.98 12.06 -17.81
N ILE A 198 -3.69 11.95 -16.51
CA ILE A 198 -2.37 12.22 -15.95
C ILE A 198 -1.34 11.23 -16.49
N LEU A 199 -1.65 9.93 -16.45
CA LEU A 199 -0.78 8.86 -16.96
C LEU A 199 -0.46 9.07 -18.46
N CYS A 200 -1.48 9.28 -19.29
CA CYS A 200 -1.29 9.52 -20.72
C CYS A 200 -0.48 10.79 -20.99
N ASN A 201 -0.68 11.86 -20.23
CA ASN A 201 0.09 13.09 -20.37
C ASN A 201 1.56 12.88 -19.99
N LEU A 202 1.86 12.16 -18.90
CA LEU A 202 3.25 11.86 -18.51
C LEU A 202 3.96 11.09 -19.62
N ILE A 203 3.39 9.96 -20.07
CA ILE A 203 3.97 9.14 -21.13
C ILE A 203 4.08 9.93 -22.45
N GLY A 204 3.04 10.67 -22.81
CA GLY A 204 3.02 11.51 -24.01
C GLY A 204 4.12 12.57 -24.01
N ASN A 205 4.28 13.29 -22.89
CA ASN A 205 5.32 14.29 -22.74
C ASN A 205 6.73 13.67 -22.83
N ASP A 206 6.95 12.50 -22.23
CA ASP A 206 8.23 11.80 -22.33
C ASP A 206 8.55 11.39 -23.78
N ILE A 207 7.53 10.99 -24.55
CA ILE A 207 7.67 10.71 -25.99
C ILE A 207 7.99 11.99 -26.78
N GLU A 208 7.26 13.08 -26.54
CA GLU A 208 7.49 14.36 -27.23
C GLU A 208 8.88 14.94 -26.94
N ASN A 209 9.38 14.76 -25.73
CA ASN A 209 10.71 15.20 -25.31
C ASN A 209 11.84 14.24 -25.75
N GLY A 210 11.52 13.13 -26.40
CA GLY A 210 12.50 12.15 -26.87
C GLY A 210 13.13 11.29 -25.76
N LEU A 211 12.52 11.27 -24.57
CA LEU A 211 12.91 10.37 -23.47
C LEU A 211 12.42 8.94 -23.72
N LEU A 212 11.29 8.80 -24.42
CA LEU A 212 10.74 7.53 -24.89
C LEU A 212 10.68 7.48 -26.43
N PRO A 213 10.99 6.34 -27.06
CA PRO A 213 11.05 6.23 -28.52
C PRO A 213 9.65 6.31 -29.16
N ARG A 214 9.39 7.36 -29.94
CA ARG A 214 8.13 7.53 -30.68
C ARG A 214 7.78 6.35 -31.61
N SER A 215 8.77 5.57 -32.06
CA SER A 215 8.56 4.38 -32.90
C SER A 215 7.81 3.26 -32.16
N GLU A 216 7.76 3.27 -30.83
CA GLU A 216 7.13 2.24 -29.98
C GLU A 216 5.74 2.65 -29.50
N MET A 217 5.00 3.46 -30.27
CA MET A 217 3.70 4.01 -29.85
C MET A 217 2.68 2.91 -29.46
N ASP A 218 2.67 1.79 -30.19
CA ASP A 218 1.77 0.66 -29.91
C ASP A 218 2.09 0.00 -28.56
N LEU A 219 3.36 -0.08 -28.19
CA LEU A 219 3.81 -0.58 -26.89
C LEU A 219 3.29 0.31 -25.76
N PHE A 220 3.38 1.63 -25.92
CA PHE A 220 2.89 2.58 -24.92
C PHE A 220 1.36 2.59 -24.83
N GLY A 221 0.66 2.45 -25.95
CA GLY A 221 -0.79 2.23 -25.96
C GLY A 221 -1.19 1.00 -25.15
N GLN A 222 -0.53 -0.14 -25.39
CA GLN A 222 -0.78 -1.37 -24.64
C GLN A 222 -0.44 -1.23 -23.15
N MET A 223 0.62 -0.50 -22.83
CA MET A 223 1.00 -0.20 -21.45
C MET A 223 -0.07 0.63 -20.73
N VAL A 224 -0.64 1.65 -21.38
CA VAL A 224 -1.74 2.44 -20.83
C VAL A 224 -2.98 1.57 -20.58
N GLU A 225 -3.35 0.67 -21.50
CA GLU A 225 -4.45 -0.28 -21.29
C GLU A 225 -4.20 -1.22 -20.11
N ASN A 226 -2.97 -1.72 -20.00
CA ASN A 226 -2.56 -2.61 -18.93
C ASN A 226 -2.68 -1.94 -17.57
N ILE A 227 -2.12 -0.75 -17.41
CA ILE A 227 -2.21 0.03 -16.16
C ILE A 227 -3.66 0.45 -15.87
N SER A 228 -4.45 0.71 -16.92
CA SER A 228 -5.85 1.15 -16.77
C SER A 228 -6.81 0.04 -16.36
N TYR A 229 -6.44 -1.24 -16.56
CA TYR A 229 -7.33 -2.37 -16.31
C TYR A 229 -6.62 -3.74 -16.20
N TYR A 230 -5.88 -4.16 -17.23
CA TYR A 230 -5.49 -5.58 -17.36
C TYR A 230 -4.47 -6.04 -16.32
N ASN A 231 -3.59 -5.16 -15.85
CA ASN A 231 -2.65 -5.48 -14.77
C ASN A 231 -3.41 -5.82 -13.49
N ALA A 232 -4.35 -4.96 -13.05
CA ALA A 232 -5.19 -5.26 -11.89
C ALA A 232 -5.98 -6.55 -12.07
N LYS A 233 -6.65 -6.71 -13.23
CA LYS A 233 -7.44 -7.92 -13.51
C LYS A 233 -6.62 -9.19 -13.33
N LYS A 234 -5.40 -9.22 -13.89
CA LYS A 234 -4.48 -10.35 -13.77
C LYS A 234 -3.91 -10.49 -12.36
N PHE A 235 -3.56 -9.38 -11.70
CA PHE A 235 -2.93 -9.39 -10.39
C PHE A 235 -3.87 -9.90 -9.29
N PHE A 236 -5.15 -9.56 -9.35
CA PHE A 236 -6.17 -9.99 -8.38
C PHE A 236 -7.00 -11.19 -8.83
N ASP A 237 -6.72 -11.73 -10.02
CA ASP A 237 -7.48 -12.82 -10.65
C ASP A 237 -8.99 -12.53 -10.78
N PHE A 238 -9.37 -11.30 -11.18
CA PHE A 238 -10.77 -10.87 -11.35
C PHE A 238 -11.44 -11.39 -12.62
#